data_AF-A0A397B3S2-F1
#
_entry.id   AF-A0A397B3S2-F1
#
_cell.length_a   1.000
_cell.length_b   1.000
_cell.length_c   1.000
_cell.angle_alpha   90.00
_cell.angle_beta   90.00
_cell.angle_gamma   90.00
#
_symmetry.space_group_name_H-M   'P 1'
#
loop_
_entity.id
_entity.type
_entity.pdbx_description
1 polymer ?
#
loop_
_entity_poly.entity_id
_entity_poly.type
_entity_poly.pdbx_seq_one_letter_code
_entity_poly.pdbx_strand_id
1 'polypeptide(L)'
;MLDTQVFQSVESLALTFAVTEDIGSGKLNVVELVEGGVDVEVTDANKHDYVQRMLILCGLPDIDVDDWKMHTNTTDAVRTSPLWTIVADLSLEDRAKFLQYTTGSPRVPVQGFSGLTSYDGRICHFSIRGVTYTQGKYPVVHTCFNRIDLPAYPSKAALEEAIAMLLLTDATGFTLN
;
A
#
# COMPACT_ATOMS: atom_id res chain seq x y z
N MET A 1 -27.20 -25.55 0.02
CA MET A 1 -26.95 -24.16 0.44
C MET A 1 -25.60 -24.23 1.15
N LEU A 2 -24.51 -23.74 0.54
CA LEU A 2 -23.21 -23.74 1.19
C LEU A 2 -23.23 -22.60 2.22
N ASP A 3 -22.97 -22.95 3.48
CA ASP A 3 -23.03 -22.04 4.62
C ASP A 3 -21.97 -20.94 4.49
N THR A 4 -22.42 -19.69 4.37
CA THR A 4 -21.56 -18.52 4.18
C THR A 4 -20.83 -18.09 5.47
N GLN A 5 -20.83 -18.94 6.52
CA GLN A 5 -20.30 -18.63 7.86
C GLN A 5 -18.90 -19.20 8.15
N VAL A 6 -18.25 -19.88 7.21
CA VAL A 6 -16.97 -20.60 7.47
C VAL A 6 -15.76 -19.68 7.73
N PHE A 7 -15.88 -18.37 7.53
CA PHE A 7 -14.76 -17.40 7.64
C PHE A 7 -14.91 -16.35 8.76
N GLN A 8 -15.49 -16.69 9.92
CA GLN A 8 -15.71 -15.70 10.99
C GLN A 8 -14.59 -15.59 12.05
N SER A 9 -13.71 -16.57 12.21
CA SER A 9 -12.60 -16.55 13.21
C SER A 9 -11.27 -16.91 12.54
N VAL A 10 -10.17 -16.27 12.97
CA VAL A 10 -8.81 -16.58 12.48
C VAL A 10 -8.37 -18.01 12.82
N GLU A 11 -8.97 -18.63 13.82
CA GLU A 11 -8.66 -19.99 14.28
C GLU A 11 -9.00 -21.04 13.22
N SER A 12 -9.95 -20.75 12.32
CA SER A 12 -10.30 -21.67 11.22
C SER A 12 -9.23 -21.73 10.13
N LEU A 13 -8.23 -20.84 10.17
CA LEU A 13 -7.11 -20.82 9.23
C LEU A 13 -5.98 -21.77 9.63
N ALA A 14 -6.03 -22.35 10.84
CA ALA A 14 -4.99 -23.25 11.39
C ALA A 14 -3.56 -22.69 11.22
N LEU A 15 -3.40 -21.40 11.47
CA LEU A 15 -2.11 -20.71 11.41
C LEU A 15 -1.37 -20.88 12.74
N THR A 16 -0.05 -20.91 12.67
CA THR A 16 0.84 -20.81 13.83
C THR A 16 1.82 -19.67 13.62
N PHE A 17 2.59 -19.29 14.65
CA PHE A 17 3.62 -18.24 14.53
C PHE A 17 4.87 -18.74 13.78
N ALA A 18 4.67 -19.42 12.65
CA ALA A 18 5.70 -19.83 11.71
C ALA A 18 5.20 -19.68 10.28
N VAL A 19 6.11 -19.30 9.36
CA VAL A 19 5.84 -19.17 7.93
C VAL A 19 6.69 -20.16 7.16
N THR A 20 6.13 -20.71 6.08
CA THR A 20 6.84 -21.65 5.21
C THR A 20 7.21 -20.94 3.92
N GLU A 21 8.50 -20.88 3.62
CA GLU A 21 9.06 -20.31 2.40
C GLU A 21 9.51 -21.42 1.45
N ASP A 22 9.14 -21.35 0.18
CA ASP A 22 9.75 -22.18 -0.85
C ASP A 22 11.09 -21.54 -1.25
N ILE A 23 12.19 -22.19 -0.86
CA ILE A 23 13.55 -21.71 -1.17
C ILE A 23 14.01 -22.16 -2.57
N GLY A 24 13.09 -22.62 -3.42
CA GLY A 24 13.35 -23.24 -4.70
C GLY A 24 13.75 -24.71 -4.54
N SER A 25 13.72 -25.47 -5.64
CA SER A 25 14.00 -26.92 -5.70
C SER A 25 13.00 -27.83 -4.95
N GLY A 26 11.84 -27.31 -4.54
CA GLY A 26 10.83 -28.05 -3.78
C GLY A 26 11.18 -28.25 -2.30
N LYS A 27 12.18 -27.50 -1.81
CA LYS A 27 12.53 -27.46 -0.39
C LYS A 27 11.75 -26.34 0.27
N LEU A 28 11.01 -26.71 1.31
CA LEU A 28 10.30 -25.78 2.16
C LEU A 28 11.18 -25.47 3.37
N ASN A 29 11.35 -24.18 3.66
CA ASN A 29 12.00 -23.70 4.87
C ASN A 29 10.93 -23.17 5.82
N VAL A 30 10.92 -23.63 7.06
CA VAL A 30 10.02 -23.09 8.09
C VAL A 30 10.79 -22.05 8.89
N VAL A 31 10.28 -20.83 8.90
CA VAL A 31 10.83 -19.73 9.66
C VAL A 31 9.85 -19.35 10.77
N GLU A 32 10.29 -19.47 12.02
CA GLU A 32 9.47 -19.11 13.16
C GLU A 32 9.49 -17.59 13.41
N LEU A 33 8.32 -17.01 13.64
CA LEU A 33 8.14 -15.59 13.96
C LEU A 33 8.47 -15.28 15.43
N VAL A 34 8.42 -16.30 16.28
CA VAL A 34 8.83 -16.32 17.70
C VAL A 34 9.53 -17.64 17.98
N GLU A 35 10.30 -17.70 19.07
CA GLU A 35 10.90 -18.97 19.52
C GLU A 35 9.80 -20.02 19.82
N GLY A 36 9.86 -21.17 19.14
CA GLY A 36 8.86 -22.24 19.26
C GLY A 36 7.53 -21.91 18.57
N GLY A 37 7.53 -20.94 17.64
CA GLY A 37 6.34 -20.42 16.99
C GLY A 37 5.52 -21.46 16.22
N VAL A 38 6.12 -22.60 15.83
CA VAL A 38 5.41 -23.72 15.19
C VAL A 38 4.28 -24.25 16.08
N ASP A 39 4.44 -24.23 17.41
CA ASP A 39 3.46 -24.74 18.37
C ASP A 39 2.51 -23.65 18.92
N VAL A 40 2.67 -22.40 18.49
CA VAL A 40 1.87 -21.26 18.95
C VAL A 40 0.79 -20.96 17.92
N GLU A 41 -0.46 -21.34 18.21
CA GLU A 41 -1.60 -21.07 17.34
C GLU A 41 -1.94 -19.57 17.25
N VAL A 42 -2.32 -19.14 16.05
CA VAL A 42 -2.88 -17.80 15.82
C VAL A 42 -4.37 -17.82 16.17
N THR A 43 -4.74 -16.95 17.08
CA THR A 43 -6.09 -16.74 17.60
C THR A 43 -6.49 -15.29 17.40
N ASP A 44 -7.79 -14.97 17.55
CA ASP A 44 -8.26 -13.60 17.40
C ASP A 44 -7.63 -12.64 18.43
N ALA A 45 -7.14 -13.15 19.55
CA ALA A 45 -6.46 -12.38 20.59
C ALA A 45 -5.02 -12.00 20.21
N ASN A 46 -4.32 -12.83 19.42
CA ASN A 46 -2.89 -12.64 19.10
C ASN A 46 -2.62 -12.33 17.61
N LYS A 47 -3.64 -12.33 16.75
CA LYS A 47 -3.49 -12.11 15.30
C LYS A 47 -2.76 -10.81 14.91
N HIS A 48 -2.87 -9.75 15.71
CA HIS A 48 -2.15 -8.50 15.43
C HIS A 48 -0.64 -8.66 15.62
N ASP A 49 -0.20 -9.39 16.65
CA ASP A 49 1.22 -9.70 16.87
C ASP A 49 1.76 -10.62 15.78
N TYR A 50 0.97 -11.63 15.38
CA TYR A 50 1.31 -12.49 14.23
C TYR A 50 1.57 -11.67 12.97
N VAL A 51 0.64 -10.76 12.62
CA VAL A 51 0.78 -9.88 11.44
C VAL A 51 2.00 -8.97 11.57
N GLN A 52 2.22 -8.36 12.73
CA GLN A 52 3.37 -7.49 12.97
C GLN A 52 4.70 -8.22 12.78
N ARG A 53 4.83 -9.43 13.33
CA ARG A 53 6.05 -10.23 13.19
C ARG A 53 6.26 -10.71 11.77
N MET A 54 5.19 -11.11 11.09
CA MET A 54 5.23 -11.51 9.69
C MET A 54 5.70 -10.35 8.80
N LEU A 55 5.25 -9.12 9.07
CA LEU A 55 5.76 -7.93 8.39
C LEU A 55 7.25 -7.63 8.69
N ILE A 56 7.70 -7.88 9.91
CA ILE A 56 9.12 -7.70 10.28
C ILE A 56 10.00 -8.74 9.57
N LEU A 57 9.56 -10.00 9.54
CA LEU A 57 10.34 -11.11 8.99
C LEU A 57 10.31 -11.13 7.46
N CYS A 58 9.11 -11.08 6.86
CA CYS A 58 8.91 -11.15 5.42
C CYS A 58 9.10 -9.79 4.73
N GLY A 59 9.18 -8.71 5.52
CA GLY A 59 9.23 -7.33 5.03
C GLY A 59 7.87 -6.79 4.59
N LEU A 60 7.77 -5.47 4.49
CA LEU A 60 6.82 -4.86 3.55
C LEU A 60 7.35 -5.15 2.14
N PRO A 61 6.48 -5.50 1.16
CA PRO A 61 6.94 -5.64 -0.22
C PRO A 61 7.64 -4.34 -0.62
N ASP A 62 8.89 -4.44 -1.07
CA ASP A 62 9.67 -3.27 -1.49
C ASP A 62 8.93 -2.61 -2.66
N ILE A 63 8.42 -1.40 -2.42
CA ILE A 63 7.71 -0.64 -3.43
C ILE A 63 8.75 0.04 -4.30
N ASP A 64 8.98 -0.55 -5.48
CA ASP A 64 9.84 0.03 -6.51
C ASP A 64 9.21 1.32 -7.06
N VAL A 65 9.80 2.45 -6.66
CA VAL A 65 9.32 3.78 -7.05
C VAL A 65 9.61 4.08 -8.52
N ASP A 66 10.66 3.50 -9.08
CA ASP A 66 11.00 3.68 -10.50
C ASP A 66 10.02 2.89 -11.38
N ASP A 67 9.66 1.67 -11.00
CA ASP A 67 8.59 0.89 -11.66
C ASP A 67 7.24 1.63 -11.57
N TRP A 68 6.92 2.17 -10.40
CA TRP A 68 5.70 2.96 -10.22
C TRP A 68 5.66 4.15 -11.18
N LYS A 69 6.74 4.94 -11.17
CA LYS A 69 6.88 6.12 -12.01
C LYS A 69 6.81 5.78 -13.50
N MET A 70 7.46 4.69 -13.92
CA MET A 70 7.45 4.23 -15.31
C MET A 70 6.05 3.86 -15.80
N HIS A 71 5.21 3.30 -14.93
CA HIS A 71 3.84 2.90 -15.23
C HIS A 71 2.79 3.94 -14.82
N THR A 72 3.18 5.20 -14.69
CA THR A 72 2.26 6.31 -14.33
C THR A 72 1.89 7.17 -15.52
N ASN A 73 0.59 7.36 -15.73
CA ASN A 73 0.07 8.32 -16.69
C ASN A 73 0.05 9.72 -16.08
N THR A 74 0.54 10.73 -16.81
CA THR A 74 0.50 12.13 -16.35
C THR A 74 -0.22 13.01 -17.37
N THR A 75 -1.06 13.94 -16.91
CA THR A 75 -1.60 15.00 -17.78
C THR A 75 -0.68 16.23 -17.76
N ASP A 76 -0.43 16.85 -18.92
CA ASP A 76 0.68 17.81 -19.19
C ASP A 76 0.76 19.10 -18.35
N ALA A 77 -0.12 19.31 -17.37
CA ALA A 77 -0.19 20.55 -16.60
C ALA A 77 0.69 20.59 -15.32
N VAL A 78 1.31 19.48 -14.88
CA VAL A 78 2.02 19.45 -13.59
C VAL A 78 3.41 18.81 -13.66
N ARG A 79 4.38 19.43 -12.98
CA ARG A 79 5.72 18.85 -12.77
C ARG A 79 5.62 17.74 -11.73
N THR A 80 5.81 16.50 -12.16
CA THR A 80 5.73 15.32 -11.27
C THR A 80 7.07 14.92 -10.64
N SER A 81 8.19 15.39 -11.17
CA SER A 81 9.54 15.09 -10.64
C SER A 81 9.68 15.35 -9.12
N PRO A 82 9.17 16.46 -8.55
CA PRO A 82 9.20 16.67 -7.11
C PRO A 82 8.44 15.59 -6.34
N LEU A 83 7.25 15.17 -6.80
CA LEU A 83 6.46 14.11 -6.15
C LEU A 83 7.26 12.81 -6.07
N TRP A 84 7.86 12.37 -7.18
CA TRP A 84 8.62 11.11 -7.19
C TRP A 84 9.85 11.14 -6.29
N THR A 85 10.49 12.31 -6.16
CA THR A 85 11.60 12.48 -5.21
C THR A 85 11.10 12.28 -3.78
N ILE A 86 9.95 12.89 -3.44
CA ILE A 86 9.34 12.77 -2.11
C ILE A 86 8.94 11.32 -1.82
N VAL A 87 8.28 10.64 -2.76
CA VAL A 87 7.85 9.23 -2.60
C VAL A 87 9.04 8.29 -2.42
N ALA A 88 10.16 8.54 -3.10
CA ALA A 88 11.40 7.80 -2.90
C ALA A 88 12.02 8.05 -1.51
N ASP A 89 11.90 9.26 -0.97
CA ASP A 89 12.42 9.63 0.35
C ASP A 89 11.52 9.17 1.52
N LEU A 90 10.28 8.72 1.26
CA LEU A 90 9.38 8.20 2.29
C LEU A 90 9.91 6.91 2.94
N SER A 91 9.58 6.72 4.22
CA SER A 91 9.73 5.44 4.91
C SER A 91 8.94 4.34 4.18
N LEU A 92 9.32 3.07 4.35
CA LEU A 92 8.58 1.95 3.75
C LEU A 92 7.10 1.95 4.16
N GLU A 93 6.83 2.28 5.42
CA GLU A 93 5.47 2.37 5.97
C GLU A 93 4.68 3.51 5.30
N ASP A 94 5.26 4.71 5.21
CA ASP A 94 4.59 5.86 4.62
C ASP A 94 4.42 5.72 3.10
N ARG A 95 5.36 5.06 2.43
CA ARG A 95 5.23 4.72 1.00
C ARG A 95 4.09 3.73 0.78
N ALA A 96 3.96 2.72 1.64
CA ALA A 96 2.83 1.78 1.60
C ALA A 96 1.49 2.46 1.91
N LYS A 97 1.45 3.40 2.87
CA LYS A 97 0.28 4.24 3.13
C LYS A 97 -0.08 5.11 1.93
N PHE A 98 0.90 5.76 1.31
CA PHE A 98 0.69 6.56 0.11
C PHE A 98 0.10 5.72 -1.03
N LEU A 99 0.63 4.51 -1.25
CA LEU A 99 0.10 3.54 -2.22
C LEU A 99 -1.34 3.15 -1.89
N GLN A 100 -1.63 2.82 -0.63
CA GLN A 100 -2.98 2.50 -0.15
C GLN A 100 -3.97 3.64 -0.38
N TYR A 101 -3.57 4.89 -0.14
CA TYR A 101 -4.44 6.06 -0.31
C TYR A 101 -4.72 6.38 -1.77
N THR A 102 -3.76 6.07 -2.64
CA THR A 102 -3.87 6.39 -4.06
C THR A 102 -4.49 5.26 -4.88
N THR A 103 -4.40 4.01 -4.43
CA THR A 103 -4.83 2.83 -5.18
C THR A 103 -5.83 1.92 -4.47
N GLY A 104 -6.09 2.15 -3.18
CA GLY A 104 -6.96 1.26 -2.40
C GLY A 104 -6.30 -0.05 -1.96
N SER A 105 -5.01 -0.28 -2.28
CA SER A 105 -4.23 -1.43 -1.83
C SER A 105 -2.87 -0.98 -1.30
N PRO A 106 -2.33 -1.54 -0.19
CA PRO A 106 -0.98 -1.25 0.26
C PRO A 106 0.06 -2.12 -0.46
N ARG A 107 -0.37 -2.97 -1.41
CA ARG A 107 0.45 -3.97 -2.10
C ARG A 107 0.48 -3.73 -3.60
N VAL A 108 1.65 -3.94 -4.18
CA VAL A 108 1.89 -3.95 -5.62
C VAL A 108 1.48 -5.32 -6.19
N PRO A 109 0.82 -5.37 -7.37
CA PRO A 109 0.54 -6.63 -8.06
C PRO A 109 1.82 -7.41 -8.37
N VAL A 110 1.71 -8.74 -8.54
CA VAL A 110 2.86 -9.59 -8.90
C VAL A 110 3.49 -9.19 -10.24
N GLN A 111 2.71 -8.56 -11.13
CA GLN A 111 3.19 -8.01 -12.40
C GLN A 111 3.80 -6.60 -12.27
N GLY A 112 4.05 -6.11 -11.05
CA GLY A 112 4.47 -4.73 -10.80
C GLY A 112 3.35 -3.71 -11.01
N PHE A 113 3.72 -2.44 -11.16
CA PHE A 113 2.78 -1.34 -11.36
C PHE A 113 2.09 -1.36 -12.73
N SER A 114 2.62 -2.14 -13.68
CA SER A 114 1.95 -2.44 -14.95
C SER A 114 0.63 -3.20 -14.76
N GLY A 115 0.51 -3.97 -13.68
CA GLY A 115 -0.62 -4.82 -13.36
C GLY A 115 -1.68 -4.18 -12.46
N LEU A 116 -1.59 -2.87 -12.18
CA LEU A 116 -2.58 -2.18 -11.36
C LEU A 116 -3.97 -2.31 -11.97
N THR A 117 -4.98 -2.58 -11.13
CA THR A 117 -6.37 -2.71 -11.55
C THR A 117 -7.28 -1.72 -10.84
N SER A 118 -8.44 -1.46 -11.43
CA SER A 118 -9.55 -0.79 -10.74
C SER A 118 -10.34 -1.81 -9.89
N TYR A 119 -11.42 -1.36 -9.25
CA TYR A 119 -12.31 -2.19 -8.43
C TYR A 119 -13.00 -3.31 -9.24
N ASP A 120 -13.11 -3.16 -10.56
CA ASP A 120 -13.72 -4.13 -11.47
C ASP A 120 -12.72 -5.17 -12.02
N GLY A 121 -11.46 -5.11 -11.57
CA GLY A 121 -10.40 -6.02 -11.97
C GLY A 121 -9.78 -5.73 -13.35
N ARG A 122 -10.18 -4.65 -14.03
CA ARG A 122 -9.56 -4.23 -15.29
C ARG A 122 -8.30 -3.43 -15.02
N ILE A 123 -7.31 -3.56 -15.92
CA ILE A 123 -6.07 -2.78 -15.86
C ILE A 123 -6.40 -1.28 -15.81
N CYS A 124 -5.87 -0.62 -14.80
CA CYS A 124 -6.01 0.80 -14.54
C CYS A 124 -4.70 1.31 -13.96
N HIS A 125 -3.86 1.89 -14.81
CA HIS A 125 -2.58 2.46 -14.39
C HIS A 125 -2.75 3.61 -13.40
N PHE A 126 -1.75 3.78 -12.54
CA PHE A 126 -1.69 4.97 -11.69
C PHE A 126 -1.65 6.23 -12.56
N SER A 127 -2.33 7.29 -12.14
CA SER A 127 -2.40 8.54 -12.90
C SER A 127 -2.28 9.78 -12.03
N ILE A 128 -1.56 10.77 -12.54
CA ILE A 128 -1.40 12.09 -11.92
C ILE A 128 -2.10 13.11 -12.82
N ARG A 129 -3.14 13.74 -12.27
CA ARG A 129 -3.82 14.86 -12.92
C ARG A 129 -3.36 16.17 -12.31
N GLY A 130 -2.74 17.03 -13.12
CA GLY A 130 -2.40 18.38 -12.68
C GLY A 130 -3.65 19.23 -12.45
N VAL A 131 -3.70 19.99 -11.36
CA VAL A 131 -4.75 20.99 -11.10
C VAL A 131 -4.14 22.31 -10.66
N THR A 132 -4.89 23.41 -10.87
CA THR A 132 -4.46 24.74 -10.42
C THR A 132 -4.25 24.77 -8.92
N TYR A 133 -3.12 25.33 -8.49
CA TYR A 133 -2.85 25.54 -7.07
C TYR A 133 -3.65 26.72 -6.51
N THR A 134 -4.29 26.50 -5.38
CA THR A 134 -4.88 27.53 -4.52
C THR A 134 -4.33 27.30 -3.11
N GLN A 135 -4.01 28.37 -2.39
CA GLN A 135 -3.50 28.27 -1.03
C GLN A 135 -4.41 27.42 -0.14
N GLY A 136 -3.83 26.50 0.62
CA GLY A 136 -4.56 25.60 1.52
C GLY A 136 -5.23 24.39 0.85
N LYS A 137 -5.13 24.22 -0.49
CA LYS A 137 -5.58 22.98 -1.14
C LYS A 137 -4.56 21.85 -0.99
N TYR A 138 -5.09 20.67 -0.67
CA TYR A 138 -4.36 19.41 -0.60
C TYR A 138 -4.62 18.56 -1.86
N PRO A 139 -3.78 17.55 -2.14
CA PRO A 139 -4.06 16.59 -3.19
C PRO A 139 -5.36 15.84 -2.92
N VAL A 140 -6.10 15.50 -3.98
CA VAL A 140 -7.32 14.70 -3.89
C VAL A 140 -7.09 13.35 -4.54
N VAL A 141 -7.32 12.27 -3.80
CA VAL A 141 -7.15 10.90 -4.31
C VAL A 141 -8.48 10.32 -4.77
N HIS A 142 -8.43 9.56 -5.85
CA HIS A 142 -9.56 8.81 -6.41
C HIS A 142 -9.12 7.35 -6.54
N THR A 143 -9.24 6.61 -5.45
CA THR A 143 -8.75 5.22 -5.33
C THR A 143 -9.33 4.30 -6.41
N CYS A 144 -10.62 4.43 -6.75
CA CYS A 144 -11.24 3.63 -7.81
C CYS A 144 -10.57 3.77 -9.18
N PHE A 145 -9.85 4.86 -9.43
CA PHE A 145 -9.20 5.15 -10.70
C PHE A 145 -7.67 5.22 -10.60
N ASN A 146 -7.10 4.78 -9.47
CA ASN A 146 -5.67 4.91 -9.18
C ASN A 146 -5.15 6.32 -9.50
N ARG A 147 -5.90 7.37 -9.13
CA ARG A 147 -5.60 8.75 -9.54
C ARG A 147 -5.36 9.67 -8.36
N ILE A 148 -4.33 10.51 -8.47
CA ILE A 148 -4.14 11.68 -7.63
C ILE A 148 -4.31 12.97 -8.46
N ASP A 149 -5.18 13.85 -7.99
CA ASP A 149 -5.27 15.22 -8.48
C ASP A 149 -4.25 16.06 -7.70
N LEU A 150 -3.19 16.50 -8.38
CA LEU A 150 -2.02 17.14 -7.81
C LEU A 150 -2.03 18.65 -8.09
N PRO A 151 -2.25 19.50 -7.08
CA PRO A 151 -2.06 20.94 -7.24
C PRO A 151 -0.65 21.27 -7.71
N ALA A 152 -0.51 22.23 -8.61
CA ALA A 152 0.79 22.73 -9.07
C ALA A 152 1.48 23.58 -7.98
N TYR A 153 1.93 22.94 -6.90
CA TYR A 153 2.56 23.60 -5.75
C TYR A 153 3.75 24.48 -6.18
N PRO A 154 3.94 25.64 -5.52
CA PRO A 154 4.99 26.59 -5.89
C PRO A 154 6.41 26.11 -5.58
N SER A 155 6.57 25.11 -4.70
CA SER A 155 7.88 24.56 -4.29
C SER A 155 7.79 23.08 -3.91
N LYS A 156 8.93 22.38 -3.88
CA LYS A 156 9.04 21.00 -3.37
C LYS A 156 8.59 20.93 -1.90
N ALA A 157 9.04 21.87 -1.07
CA ALA A 157 8.69 21.92 0.35
C ALA A 157 7.17 22.04 0.58
N ALA A 158 6.48 22.87 -0.20
CA ALA A 158 5.02 22.99 -0.09
C ALA A 158 4.30 21.69 -0.49
N LEU A 159 4.84 20.94 -1.45
CA LEU A 159 4.34 19.62 -1.80
C LEU A 159 4.66 18.59 -0.71
N GLU A 160 5.86 18.60 -0.13
CA GLU A 160 6.27 17.73 0.98
C GLU A 160 5.33 17.88 2.18
N GLU A 161 5.04 19.11 2.60
CA GLU A 161 4.08 19.39 3.67
C GLU A 161 2.69 18.84 3.34
N ALA A 162 2.23 19.04 2.09
CA ALA A 162 0.92 18.55 1.68
C ALA A 162 0.82 17.01 1.65
N ILE A 163 1.88 16.32 1.23
CA ILE A 163 1.96 14.85 1.26
C ILE A 163 2.06 14.35 2.70
N ALA A 164 2.84 15.00 3.56
CA ALA A 164 2.90 14.67 4.99
C ALA A 164 1.53 14.80 5.65
N MET A 165 0.79 15.87 5.36
CA MET A 165 -0.58 16.03 5.85
C MET A 165 -1.52 14.94 5.34
N LEU A 166 -1.42 14.55 4.07
CA LEU A 166 -2.18 13.43 3.51
C LEU A 166 -1.91 12.14 4.29
N LEU A 167 -0.63 11.85 4.60
CA LEU A 167 -0.20 10.65 5.32
C LEU A 167 -0.62 10.63 6.80
N LEU A 168 -0.75 11.80 7.42
CA LEU A 168 -1.23 11.96 8.81
C LEU A 168 -2.74 11.83 8.94
N THR A 169 -3.49 11.90 7.84
CA THR A 169 -4.95 11.78 7.88
C THR A 169 -5.28 10.30 8.02
N ASP A 170 -5.75 9.87 9.21
CA ASP A 170 -6.11 8.46 9.45
C ASP A 170 -7.11 7.95 8.41
N ALA A 171 -6.85 6.76 7.87
CA ALA A 171 -7.61 6.10 6.81
C ALA A 171 -9.10 5.81 7.15
N THR A 172 -9.56 6.14 8.36
CA THR A 172 -10.92 5.92 8.85
C THR A 172 -11.69 7.23 8.95
N GLY A 173 -12.00 7.89 7.83
CA GLY A 173 -13.01 8.96 7.87
C GLY A 173 -13.01 9.92 6.70
N PHE A 174 -13.93 9.68 5.77
CA PHE A 174 -14.69 10.65 4.96
C PHE A 174 -14.13 12.07 4.79
N THR A 175 -13.94 12.43 3.52
CA THR A 175 -14.05 13.78 2.94
C THR A 175 -14.45 14.88 3.92
N LEU A 176 -13.51 15.74 4.30
CA LEU A 176 -13.84 17.08 4.78
C LEU A 176 -14.34 17.88 3.57
N ASN A 177 -15.66 17.86 3.38
CA ASN A 177 -16.41 18.83 2.58
C ASN A 177 -16.80 20.02 3.46
#